data_AF-A0A432EKM9-F1
#
_entry.id   AF-A0A432EKM9-F1
#
_cell.length_a   1.000
_cell.length_b   1.000
_cell.length_c   1.000
_cell.angle_alpha   90.00
_cell.angle_beta   90.00
_cell.angle_gamma   90.00
#
_symmetry.space_group_name_H-M   'P 1'
#
loop_
_entity.id
_entity.type
_entity.pdbx_description
1 polymer ?
#
loop_
_entity_poly.entity_id
_entity_poly.type
_entity_poly.pdbx_seq_one_letter_code
_entity_poly.pdbx_strand_id
1 'polypeptide(L)'
;MGGSLVELYTQLEEKLGKETAKVLVEAIEELTEEKKNALKMELKDELLKEVATKEDIKLILEKMQTLEERMDRKIQTVRVEIQEVKGEILKWLIALFIGQATFIVGLVFTLVKLLK
;
A
#
# COMPACT_ATOMS: atom_id res chain seq x y z
N MET A 1 -27.72 33.39 0.19
CA MET A 1 -28.53 33.13 1.40
C MET A 1 -29.32 34.35 1.88
N GLY A 2 -28.80 35.59 1.77
CA GLY A 2 -29.53 36.79 2.23
C GLY A 2 -30.86 37.12 1.52
N GLY A 3 -31.12 36.60 0.32
CA GLY A 3 -32.36 36.91 -0.42
C GLY A 3 -33.63 36.28 0.16
N SER A 4 -33.60 35.02 0.60
CA SER A 4 -34.83 34.32 1.01
C SER A 4 -35.28 34.64 2.44
N LEU A 5 -34.36 35.02 3.33
CA LEU A 5 -34.70 35.49 4.68
C LEU A 5 -35.35 36.87 4.65
N VAL A 6 -34.91 37.73 3.72
CA VAL A 6 -35.52 39.05 3.51
C VAL A 6 -36.94 38.91 2.95
N GLU A 7 -37.16 38.02 1.98
CA GLU A 7 -38.50 37.72 1.47
C GLU A 7 -39.42 37.09 2.54
N LEU A 8 -38.90 36.20 3.39
CA LEU A 8 -39.61 35.64 4.55
C LEU A 8 -39.98 36.73 5.56
N TYR A 9 -39.05 37.65 5.85
CA TYR A 9 -39.31 38.79 6.73
C TYR A 9 -40.45 39.67 6.19
N THR A 10 -40.42 40.01 4.90
CA THR A 10 -41.47 40.85 4.28
C THR A 10 -42.84 40.17 4.33
N GLN A 11 -42.92 38.86 4.03
CA GLN A 11 -44.19 38.12 4.11
C GLN A 11 -44.70 37.95 5.54
N LEU A 12 -43.80 37.80 6.52
CA LEU A 12 -44.17 37.72 7.93
C LEU A 12 -44.57 39.09 8.50
N GLU A 13 -43.92 40.18 8.07
CA GLU A 13 -44.24 41.55 8.49
C GLU A 13 -45.64 41.95 8.03
N GLU A 14 -46.03 41.62 6.78
CA GLU A 14 -47.37 41.87 6.25
C GLU A 14 -48.48 41.11 6.99
N LYS A 15 -48.21 39.91 7.52
CA LYS A 15 -49.23 39.05 8.14
C LYS A 15 -49.29 39.09 9.66
N LEU A 16 -48.15 39.31 10.33
CA LEU A 16 -48.01 39.15 11.78
C LEU A 16 -47.52 40.44 12.46
N GLY A 17 -47.10 41.44 11.68
CA GLY A 17 -46.51 42.67 12.20
C GLY A 17 -44.99 42.55 12.43
N LYS A 18 -44.35 43.72 12.49
CA LYS A 18 -42.89 43.90 12.42
C LYS A 18 -42.08 43.22 13.52
N GLU A 19 -42.62 43.20 14.73
CA GLU A 19 -42.00 42.57 15.90
C GLU A 19 -42.00 41.04 15.78
N THR A 20 -43.17 40.45 15.50
CA THR A 20 -43.32 38.99 15.43
C THR A 20 -42.58 38.40 14.23
N ALA A 21 -42.52 39.12 13.11
CA ALA A 21 -41.74 38.75 11.94
C ALA A 21 -40.23 38.71 12.22
N LYS A 22 -39.74 39.70 12.99
CA LYS A 22 -38.31 39.79 13.34
C LYS A 22 -37.87 38.62 14.21
N VAL A 23 -38.64 38.32 15.27
CA VAL A 23 -38.37 37.22 16.19
C VAL A 23 -38.34 35.87 15.46
N LEU A 24 -39.28 35.65 14.52
CA LEU A 24 -39.32 34.41 13.74
C LEU A 24 -38.14 34.26 12.80
N VAL A 25 -37.71 35.35 12.14
CA VAL A 25 -36.56 35.33 11.23
C VAL A 25 -35.25 35.13 12.01
N GLU A 26 -35.07 35.81 13.15
CA GLU A 26 -33.92 35.60 14.04
C GLU A 26 -33.85 34.15 14.53
N ALA A 27 -34.98 33.57 14.95
CA ALA A 27 -35.03 32.16 15.37
C ALA A 27 -34.70 31.19 14.22
N ILE A 28 -35.14 31.48 12.99
CA ILE A 28 -34.81 30.67 11.81
C ILE A 28 -33.31 30.79 11.49
N GLU A 29 -32.74 31.98 11.60
CA GLU A 29 -31.33 32.24 11.33
C GLU A 29 -30.43 31.54 12.36
N GLU A 30 -30.78 31.60 13.65
CA GLU A 30 -30.12 30.83 14.72
C GLU A 30 -30.20 29.31 14.46
N LEU A 31 -31.39 28.77 14.18
CA LEU A 31 -31.57 27.35 13.87
C LEU A 31 -30.78 26.92 12.63
N THR A 32 -30.63 27.81 11.65
CA THR A 32 -29.87 27.55 10.42
C THR A 32 -28.37 27.51 10.70
N GLU A 33 -27.85 28.45 11.48
CA GLU A 33 -26.44 28.45 11.91
C GLU A 33 -26.12 27.26 12.82
N GLU A 34 -27.01 26.91 13.76
CA GLU A 34 -26.86 25.70 14.59
C GLU A 34 -26.78 24.43 13.73
N LYS A 35 -27.72 24.23 12.80
CA LYS A 35 -27.71 23.06 11.90
C LYS A 35 -26.46 23.01 11.03
N LYS A 36 -26.02 24.15 10.51
CA LYS A 36 -24.80 24.24 9.69
C LYS A 36 -23.55 23.89 10.50
N ASN A 37 -23.48 24.31 11.76
CA ASN A 37 -22.37 23.98 12.66
C ASN A 37 -22.39 22.50 13.06
N ALA A 38 -23.57 21.94 13.37
CA ALA A 38 -23.73 20.52 13.64
C ALA A 38 -23.29 19.66 12.43
N LEU A 39 -23.75 20.00 11.23
CA LEU A 39 -23.38 19.28 10.01
C LEU A 39 -21.88 19.37 9.72
N LYS A 40 -21.25 20.53 9.95
CA LYS A 40 -19.80 20.69 9.84
C LYS A 40 -19.03 19.85 10.86
N MET A 41 -19.56 19.70 12.07
CA MET A 41 -18.93 18.84 13.09
C MET A 41 -19.07 17.37 12.71
N GLU A 42 -20.25 16.91 12.33
CA GLU A 42 -20.48 15.54 11.86
C GLU A 42 -19.58 15.19 10.67
N LEU A 43 -19.52 16.07 9.66
CA LEU A 43 -18.67 15.86 8.48
C LEU A 43 -17.17 15.80 8.84
N LYS A 44 -16.72 16.63 9.80
CA LYS A 44 -15.35 16.56 10.32
C LYS A 44 -15.09 15.26 11.06
N ASP A 45 -16.05 14.81 11.87
CA ASP A 45 -15.94 13.59 12.66
C ASP A 45 -15.91 12.34 11.78
N GLU A 46 -16.70 12.33 10.70
CA GLU A 46 -16.71 11.29 9.67
C GLU A 46 -15.41 11.29 8.85
N LEU A 47 -14.92 12.47 8.43
CA LEU A 47 -13.61 12.58 7.76
C LEU A 47 -12.47 12.07 8.66
N LEU A 48 -12.51 12.36 9.96
CA LEU A 48 -11.49 11.88 10.90
C LEU A 48 -11.51 10.35 11.09
N LYS A 49 -12.66 9.71 10.89
CA LYS A 49 -12.80 8.24 10.93
C LYS A 49 -12.32 7.58 9.64
N GLU A 50 -12.53 8.21 8.49
CA GLU A 50 -12.12 7.67 7.18
C GLU A 50 -10.66 7.99 6.81
N VAL A 51 -10.08 9.06 7.35
CA VAL A 51 -8.68 9.39 7.11
C VAL A 51 -7.80 8.44 7.92
N ALA A 52 -6.99 7.65 7.21
CA ALA A 52 -5.95 6.83 7.82
C ALA A 52 -5.15 7.67 8.82
N THR A 53 -5.05 7.19 10.05
CA THR A 53 -4.37 7.94 11.10
C THR A 53 -2.88 8.02 10.78
N LYS A 54 -2.20 9.04 11.33
CA LYS A 54 -0.72 9.11 11.24
C LYS A 54 -0.05 7.83 11.76
N GLU A 55 -0.71 7.12 12.67
CA GLU A 55 -0.24 5.85 13.23
C GLU A 55 -0.33 4.71 12.21
N ASP A 56 -1.42 4.63 11.44
CA ASP A 56 -1.58 3.63 10.37
C ASP A 56 -0.50 3.78 9.29
N ILE A 57 -0.23 5.03 8.89
CA ILE A 57 0.83 5.33 7.93
C ILE A 57 2.20 4.93 8.50
N LYS A 58 2.44 5.23 9.78
CA LYS A 58 3.70 4.87 10.45
C LYS A 58 3.88 3.34 10.53
N LEU A 59 2.81 2.61 10.85
CA LEU A 59 2.81 1.15 10.88
C LEU A 59 3.07 0.55 9.49
N ILE A 60 2.51 1.14 8.44
CA ILE A 60 2.76 0.72 7.05
C ILE A 60 4.22 0.94 6.68
N LEU A 61 4.80 2.10 7.01
CA LEU A 61 6.21 2.41 6.75
C LEU A 61 7.15 1.42 7.46
N GLU A 62 6.88 1.10 8.72
CA GLU A 62 7.68 0.12 9.48
C GLU A 62 7.58 -1.29 8.88
N LYS A 63 6.38 -1.71 8.47
CA LYS A 63 6.17 -2.98 7.76
C LYS A 63 6.89 -3.00 6.41
N MET A 64 6.91 -1.89 5.68
CA MET A 64 7.64 -1.77 4.41
C MET A 64 9.14 -1.91 4.61
N GLN A 65 9.73 -1.21 5.60
CA GLN A 65 11.16 -1.33 5.93
C GLN A 65 11.53 -2.76 6.32
N THR A 66 10.72 -3.37 7.20
CA THR A 66 10.94 -4.77 7.61
C THR A 66 10.86 -5.72 6.41
N LEU A 67 9.95 -5.47 5.47
CA LEU A 67 9.80 -6.28 4.27
C LEU A 67 11.02 -6.11 3.33
N GLU A 68 11.50 -4.90 3.14
CA GLU A 68 12.69 -4.58 2.35
C GLU A 68 13.92 -5.32 2.89
N GLU A 69 14.17 -5.24 4.20
CA GLU A 69 15.28 -5.98 4.82
C GLU A 69 15.15 -7.51 4.69
N ARG A 70 13.91 -8.03 4.76
CA ARG A 70 13.66 -9.47 4.58
C ARG A 70 13.91 -9.89 3.13
N MET A 71 13.54 -9.05 2.16
CA MET A 71 13.80 -9.30 0.75
C MET A 71 15.29 -9.26 0.45
N ASP A 72 16.03 -8.27 0.96
CA ASP A 72 17.48 -8.19 0.77
C ASP A 72 18.21 -9.41 1.33
N ARG A 73 17.83 -9.86 2.53
CA ARG A 73 18.38 -11.10 3.10
C ARG A 73 18.11 -12.30 2.20
N LYS A 74 16.87 -12.47 1.71
CA LYS A 74 16.53 -13.57 0.79
C LYS A 74 17.33 -13.49 -0.52
N ILE A 75 17.51 -12.29 -1.07
CA ILE A 75 18.30 -12.09 -2.29
C ILE A 75 19.77 -12.48 -2.06
N GLN A 76 20.34 -12.10 -0.91
CA GLN A 76 21.70 -12.49 -0.55
C GLN A 76 21.84 -14.01 -0.39
N THR A 77 20.91 -14.66 0.31
CA THR A 77 20.88 -16.12 0.46
C THR A 77 20.82 -16.82 -0.89
N VAL A 78 19.88 -16.42 -1.76
CA VAL A 78 19.77 -16.99 -3.11
C VAL A 78 21.04 -16.77 -3.93
N ARG A 79 21.69 -15.61 -3.79
CA ARG A 79 22.96 -15.34 -4.49
C ARG A 79 24.07 -16.29 -4.04
N VAL A 80 24.15 -16.60 -2.75
CA VAL A 80 25.12 -17.58 -2.20
C VAL A 80 24.80 -18.98 -2.73
N GLU A 81 23.55 -19.43 -2.63
CA GLU A 81 23.12 -20.74 -3.13
C GLU A 81 23.44 -20.91 -4.63
N ILE A 82 23.22 -19.87 -5.44
CA ILE A 82 23.58 -19.88 -6.87
C ILE A 82 25.09 -20.07 -7.06
N GLN A 83 25.94 -19.43 -6.24
CA GLN A 83 27.40 -19.59 -6.35
C GLN A 83 27.84 -21.00 -5.94
N GLU A 84 27.25 -21.56 -4.89
CA GLU A 84 27.51 -22.93 -4.44
C GLU A 84 27.13 -23.94 -5.53
N VAL A 85 25.90 -23.85 -6.06
CA VAL A 85 25.43 -24.71 -7.16
C VAL A 85 26.32 -24.59 -8.40
N LYS A 86 26.74 -23.37 -8.78
CA LYS A 86 27.70 -23.19 -9.89
C LYS A 86 29.02 -23.90 -9.62
N GLY A 87 29.53 -23.83 -8.39
CA GLY A 87 30.75 -24.52 -7.99
C GLY A 87 30.61 -26.04 -8.03
N GLU A 88 29.48 -26.57 -7.56
CA GLU A 88 29.18 -28.00 -7.63
C GLU A 88 29.05 -28.50 -9.06
N ILE A 89 28.32 -27.78 -9.92
CA ILE A 89 28.19 -28.09 -11.34
C ILE A 89 29.58 -28.15 -12.00
N LEU A 90 30.47 -27.20 -11.70
CA LEU A 90 31.82 -27.19 -12.25
C LEU A 90 32.63 -28.40 -11.80
N LYS A 91 32.55 -28.80 -10.52
CA LYS A 91 33.21 -30.00 -10.00
C LYS A 91 32.72 -31.27 -10.71
N TRP A 92 31.41 -31.42 -10.86
CA TRP A 92 30.82 -32.55 -11.58
C TRP A 92 31.21 -32.57 -13.05
N LEU A 93 31.27 -31.41 -13.70
CA LEU A 93 31.71 -31.30 -15.09
C LEU A 93 33.17 -31.75 -15.26
N ILE A 94 34.06 -31.32 -14.36
CA ILE A 94 35.46 -31.76 -14.37
C ILE A 94 35.55 -33.28 -14.15
N ALA A 95 34.82 -33.82 -13.18
CA ALA A 95 34.79 -35.26 -12.91
C ALA A 95 34.29 -36.05 -14.13
N LEU A 96 33.26 -35.55 -14.83
CA LEU A 96 32.75 -36.13 -16.05
C LEU A 96 33.83 -36.20 -17.14
N PHE A 97 34.55 -35.10 -17.39
CA PHE A 97 35.62 -35.07 -18.39
C PHE A 97 36.76 -36.02 -18.05
N ILE A 98 37.18 -36.11 -16.78
CA ILE A 98 38.21 -37.07 -16.33
C ILE A 98 37.73 -38.51 -16.53
N GLY A 99 36.47 -38.81 -16.19
CA GLY A 99 35.87 -40.13 -16.39
C GLY A 99 35.82 -40.51 -17.87
N GLN A 100 35.41 -39.59 -18.76
CA GLN A 100 35.41 -39.83 -20.20
C GLN A 100 36.82 -40.05 -20.74
N ALA A 101 37.81 -39.25 -20.33
CA ALA A 101 39.19 -39.40 -20.78
C ALA A 101 39.79 -40.76 -20.37
N THR A 102 39.60 -41.16 -19.10
CA THR A 102 40.08 -42.46 -18.60
C THR A 102 39.39 -43.63 -19.30
N PHE A 103 38.09 -43.53 -19.56
CA PHE A 103 37.33 -44.51 -20.32
C PHE A 103 37.85 -44.68 -21.76
N ILE A 104 38.06 -43.57 -22.49
CA ILE A 104 38.60 -43.60 -23.86
C ILE A 104 39.99 -44.25 -23.90
N VAL A 105 40.88 -43.88 -22.97
CA VAL A 105 42.23 -44.46 -22.89
C VAL A 105 42.15 -45.98 -22.64
N GLY A 106 41.26 -46.42 -21.76
CA GLY A 106 41.03 -47.85 -21.49
C GLY A 106 40.51 -48.62 -22.72
N LEU A 107 39.59 -48.03 -23.49
CA LEU A 107 39.09 -48.62 -24.73
C LEU A 107 40.20 -48.77 -25.77
N VAL A 108 40.99 -47.71 -26.01
CA VAL A 108 42.11 -47.74 -26.96
C VAL A 108 43.13 -48.81 -26.56
N PHE A 109 43.51 -48.87 -25.29
CA PHE A 109 44.43 -49.90 -24.78
C PHE A 109 43.90 -51.33 -25.02
N THR A 110 42.61 -51.54 -24.79
CA THR A 110 41.96 -52.85 -24.97
C THR A 110 41.92 -53.26 -26.43
N LEU A 111 41.58 -52.33 -27.34
CA LEU A 111 41.61 -52.56 -28.79
C LEU A 111 43.02 -52.88 -29.29
N VAL A 112 44.05 -52.15 -28.83
CA VAL A 112 45.46 -52.42 -29.19
C VAL A 112 45.89 -53.81 -28.72
N LYS A 113 45.44 -54.24 -27.53
CA LYS A 113 45.76 -55.57 -27.00
C LYS A 113 45.05 -56.70 -27.76
N LEU A 114 43.87 -56.46 -28.32
CA LEU A 114 43.14 -57.44 -29.13
C LEU A 114 43.66 -57.55 -30.57
N LEU A 115 44.32 -56.51 -31.08
CA LEU A 115 44.89 -56.46 -32.44
C LEU A 115 46.35 -56.94 -32.52
N LYS A 116 47.02 -57.16 -31.38
CA LYS A 116 48.35 -57.78 -31.28
C LYS A 116 48.22 -59.24 -30.86
#